data_AF-A0A482Z3L7-F1
#
_entry.id   AF-A0A482Z3L7-F1
#
_cell.length_a   1.000
_cell.length_b   1.000
_cell.length_c   1.000
_cell.angle_alpha   90.00
_cell.angle_beta   90.00
_cell.angle_gamma   90.00
#
_symmetry.space_group_name_H-M   'P 1'
#
loop_
_entity.id
_entity.type
_entity.pdbx_description
1 polymer ?
#
loop_
_entity_poly.entity_id
_entity_poly.type
_entity_poly.pdbx_seq_one_letter_code
_entity_poly.pdbx_strand_id
1 'polypeptide(L)'
;MAGPEQFQIFVDYFISEGLNPAAPMVILAGVIEIAVSIGLVFGLMTRIAAVGGVAYLFFATLWGHHFSAGYVWVLPNGGWEFSAIWMAVIFAFALTGGSKISVDTLMQKIVPKGIQWAFR
;
A
#
# COMPACT_ATOMS: atom_id res chain seq x y z
N MET A 1 -1.15 -15.98 -6.89
CA MET A 1 -0.14 -17.01 -7.22
C MET A 1 0.99 -16.86 -6.20
N ALA A 2 1.45 -17.94 -5.58
CA ALA A 2 2.50 -17.91 -4.56
C ALA A 2 3.49 -19.06 -4.80
N GLY A 3 4.73 -18.90 -4.35
CA GLY A 3 5.78 -19.93 -4.45
C GLY A 3 7.12 -19.38 -4.94
N PRO A 4 8.19 -20.22 -4.93
CA PRO A 4 9.54 -19.79 -5.27
C PRO A 4 9.68 -19.23 -6.69
N GLU A 5 9.02 -19.84 -7.67
CA GLU A 5 9.06 -19.37 -9.07
C GLU A 5 8.44 -17.98 -9.23
N GLN A 6 7.29 -17.76 -8.60
CA GLN A 6 6.60 -16.46 -8.64
C GLN A 6 7.43 -15.38 -7.94
N PHE A 7 8.04 -15.73 -6.80
CA PHE A 7 8.96 -14.83 -6.12
C PHE A 7 10.12 -14.41 -7.03
N GLN A 8 10.74 -15.36 -7.73
CA GLN A 8 11.86 -15.07 -8.62
C GLN A 8 11.47 -14.14 -9.77
N ILE A 9 10.28 -14.31 -10.36
CA ILE A 9 9.77 -13.40 -11.41
C ILE A 9 9.72 -11.95 -10.91
N PHE A 10 9.26 -11.72 -9.68
CA PHE A 10 9.23 -10.37 -9.11
C PHE A 10 10.62 -9.85 -8.77
N VAL A 11 11.54 -10.71 -8.33
CA VAL A 11 12.94 -10.33 -8.11
C VAL A 11 13.58 -9.85 -9.41
N ASP A 12 13.39 -10.61 -10.49
CA ASP A 12 13.92 -10.27 -11.80
C ASP A 12 13.31 -8.96 -12.35
N TYR A 13 12.02 -8.73 -12.11
CA TYR A 13 11.36 -7.46 -12.42
C TYR A 13 11.95 -6.27 -11.64
N PHE A 14 12.17 -6.42 -10.33
CA PHE A 14 12.80 -5.36 -9.52
C PHE A 14 14.22 -5.07 -10.01
N ILE A 15 14.97 -6.10 -10.42
CA ILE A 15 16.30 -5.94 -11.02
C ILE A 15 16.20 -5.17 -12.34
N SER A 16 15.23 -5.48 -13.22
CA SER A 16 15.07 -4.78 -14.50
C SER A 16 14.73 -3.30 -14.33
N GLU A 17 14.04 -2.95 -13.25
CA GLU A 17 13.76 -1.55 -12.87
C GLU A 17 14.91 -0.88 -12.10
N GLY A 18 16.02 -1.60 -11.84
CA GLY A 18 17.18 -1.06 -11.13
C GLY A 18 17.03 -0.99 -9.60
N LEU A 19 15.99 -1.62 -9.05
CA LEU A 19 15.67 -1.61 -7.62
C LEU A 19 16.54 -2.64 -6.87
N ASN A 20 17.60 -2.15 -6.22
CA ASN A 20 18.54 -2.97 -5.45
C ASN A 20 18.58 -2.56 -3.97
N PRO A 21 18.52 -3.52 -3.02
CA PRO A 21 18.51 -4.97 -3.21
C PRO A 21 17.11 -5.56 -3.51
N ALA A 22 16.95 -6.23 -4.65
CA ALA A 22 15.64 -6.64 -5.19
C ALA A 22 14.85 -7.62 -4.29
N ALA A 23 15.43 -8.75 -3.89
CA ALA A 23 14.72 -9.76 -3.09
C ALA A 23 14.17 -9.23 -1.74
N PRO A 24 14.97 -8.51 -0.93
CA PRO A 24 14.45 -7.83 0.27
C PRO A 24 13.34 -6.82 -0.04
N MET A 25 13.43 -6.08 -1.17
CA MET A 25 12.41 -5.11 -1.56
C MET A 25 11.10 -5.78 -1.97
N VAL A 26 11.14 -6.92 -2.68
CA VAL A 26 9.94 -7.71 -3.00
C VAL A 26 9.25 -8.20 -1.73
N ILE A 27 10.02 -8.70 -0.75
CA ILE A 27 9.47 -9.12 0.55
C ILE A 27 8.85 -7.93 1.28
N LEU A 28 9.55 -6.80 1.31
CA LEU A 28 9.08 -5.58 1.97
C LEU A 28 7.77 -5.07 1.34
N ALA A 29 7.71 -5.01 0.01
CA ALA A 29 6.51 -4.63 -0.74
C ALA A 29 5.33 -5.53 -0.36
N GLY A 30 5.50 -6.85 -0.42
CA GLY A 30 4.45 -7.80 -0.06
C GLY A 30 4.00 -7.68 1.41
N VAL A 31 4.91 -7.46 2.35
CA VAL A 31 4.58 -7.25 3.77
C VAL A 31 3.78 -5.96 3.95
N ILE A 32 4.18 -4.86 3.30
CA ILE A 32 3.44 -3.59 3.35
C ILE A 32 2.04 -3.76 2.75
N GLU A 33 1.92 -4.39 1.59
CA GLU A 33 0.63 -4.61 0.92
C GLU A 33 -0.32 -5.44 1.77
N ILE A 34 0.16 -6.50 2.40
CA ILE A 34 -0.64 -7.32 3.32
C ILE A 34 -1.03 -6.53 4.57
N ALA A 35 -0.09 -5.80 5.18
CA ALA A 35 -0.36 -5.02 6.38
C ALA A 35 -1.39 -3.90 6.13
N VAL A 36 -1.23 -3.16 5.02
CA VAL A 36 -2.18 -2.11 4.59
C VAL A 36 -3.55 -2.73 4.29
N SER A 37 -3.59 -3.87 3.59
CA SER A 37 -4.84 -4.57 3.29
C SER A 37 -5.59 -4.99 4.55
N ILE A 38 -4.89 -5.60 5.52
CA ILE A 38 -5.48 -5.97 6.81
C ILE A 38 -5.98 -4.72 7.55
N GLY A 39 -5.16 -3.66 7.59
CA GLY A 39 -5.49 -2.40 8.25
C GLY A 39 -6.76 -1.75 7.69
N LEU A 40 -6.90 -1.70 6.36
CA LEU A 40 -8.07 -1.10 5.72
C LEU A 40 -9.32 -1.99 5.75
N VAL A 41 -9.17 -3.30 5.51
CA VAL A 41 -10.30 -4.24 5.45
C VAL A 41 -10.99 -4.38 6.81
N PHE A 42 -10.21 -4.54 7.88
CA PHE A 42 -10.77 -4.69 9.24
C PHE A 42 -10.96 -3.35 9.96
N GLY A 43 -10.46 -2.25 9.37
CA GLY A 43 -10.40 -0.95 10.01
C GLY A 43 -9.56 -1.00 11.29
N LEU A 44 -8.32 -1.47 11.18
CA LEU A 44 -7.31 -1.51 12.23
C LEU A 44 -6.24 -0.46 11.93
N MET A 45 -6.13 0.54 12.81
CA MET A 45 -5.29 1.72 12.64
C MET A 45 -5.54 2.38 11.27
N THR A 46 -6.80 2.55 10.90
CA THR A 46 -7.26 2.85 9.53
C THR A 46 -6.53 4.05 8.92
N ARG A 47 -6.33 5.13 9.68
CA ARG A 47 -5.63 6.32 9.18
C ARG A 47 -4.15 6.07 8.92
N ILE A 48 -3.49 5.32 9.79
CA ILE A 48 -2.08 4.96 9.61
C ILE A 48 -1.94 4.02 8.42
N ALA A 49 -2.81 3.01 8.31
CA ALA A 49 -2.83 2.10 7.17
C ALA A 49 -3.08 2.87 5.86
N ALA A 50 -4.00 3.83 5.86
CA ALA A 50 -4.32 4.65 4.69
C ALA A 50 -3.15 5.56 4.27
N VAL A 51 -2.60 6.34 5.22
CA VAL A 51 -1.46 7.23 4.95
C VAL A 51 -0.24 6.41 4.50
N GLY A 52 0.04 5.31 5.17
CA GLY A 52 1.12 4.38 4.81
C GLY A 52 0.91 3.78 3.42
N GLY A 53 -0.31 3.33 3.11
CA GLY A 53 -0.66 2.78 1.79
C GLY A 53 -0.53 3.79 0.66
N VAL A 54 -0.98 5.03 0.86
CA VAL A 54 -0.81 6.11 -0.13
C VAL A 54 0.67 6.43 -0.32
N ALA A 55 1.44 6.58 0.75
CA ALA A 55 2.87 6.84 0.67
C ALA A 55 3.59 5.69 -0.07
N TYR A 56 3.27 4.44 0.27
CA TYR A 56 3.81 3.25 -0.40
C TYR A 56 3.51 3.26 -1.90
N LEU A 57 2.25 3.44 -2.31
CA LEU A 57 1.88 3.47 -3.72
C LEU A 57 2.54 4.64 -4.46
N PHE A 58 2.68 5.80 -3.82
CA PHE A 58 3.37 6.95 -4.39
C PHE A 58 4.84 6.63 -4.70
N PHE A 59 5.58 6.09 -3.71
CA PHE A 59 6.98 5.72 -3.91
C PHE A 59 7.14 4.55 -4.87
N ALA A 60 6.27 3.55 -4.83
CA ALA A 60 6.26 2.44 -5.79
C ALA A 60 6.06 2.95 -7.23
N THR A 61 5.15 3.90 -7.43
CA THR A 61 4.88 4.52 -8.74
C THR A 61 6.07 5.34 -9.25
N LEU A 62 6.74 6.06 -8.35
CA LEU A 62 7.91 6.86 -8.70
C LEU A 62 9.14 6.00 -9.02
N TRP A 63 9.46 5.06 -8.14
CA TRP A 63 10.67 4.23 -8.26
C TRP A 63 10.53 3.09 -9.26
N GLY A 64 9.31 2.60 -9.51
CA GLY A 64 9.02 1.63 -10.58
C GLY A 64 8.88 2.29 -11.96
N HIS A 65 9.29 3.56 -12.12
CA HIS A 65 9.26 4.31 -13.37
C HIS A 65 7.89 4.43 -14.07
N HIS A 66 6.79 4.07 -13.39
CA HIS A 66 5.43 4.09 -13.94
C HIS A 66 4.98 5.48 -14.41
N PHE A 67 5.49 6.55 -13.78
CA PHE A 67 5.26 7.92 -14.27
C PHE A 67 5.86 8.16 -15.66
N SER A 68 7.07 7.64 -15.90
CA SER A 68 7.76 7.76 -17.18
C SER A 68 7.22 6.81 -18.26
N ALA A 69 6.62 5.68 -17.84
CA ALA A 69 5.96 4.74 -18.72
C ALA A 69 4.71 5.35 -19.41
N GLY A 70 4.06 6.31 -18.77
CA GLY A 70 2.88 7.00 -19.28
C GLY A 70 1.64 6.79 -18.40
N TYR A 71 0.51 7.37 -18.79
CA TYR A 71 -0.71 7.32 -17.99
C TYR A 71 -1.34 5.92 -17.97
N VAL A 72 -1.61 5.35 -19.14
CA VAL A 72 -2.47 4.16 -19.29
C VAL A 72 -1.84 2.92 -18.66
N TRP A 73 -2.57 2.26 -17.76
CA TRP A 73 -2.04 1.12 -16.98
C TRP A 73 -1.68 -0.11 -17.83
N VAL A 74 -2.30 -0.30 -19.00
CA VAL A 74 -2.07 -1.46 -19.89
C VAL A 74 -0.88 -1.28 -20.85
N LEU A 75 -0.09 -0.21 -20.68
CA LEU A 75 1.18 -0.06 -21.40
C LEU A 75 2.17 -1.17 -21.01
N PRO A 76 3.15 -1.53 -21.87
CA PRO A 76 4.06 -2.65 -21.62
C PRO A 76 4.79 -2.63 -20.27
N ASN A 77 5.09 -1.44 -19.74
CA ASN A 77 5.78 -1.25 -18.46
C ASN A 77 4.83 -0.85 -17.32
N GLY A 78 3.52 -0.85 -17.57
CA GLY A 78 2.49 -0.39 -16.64
C GLY A 78 2.49 1.12 -16.44
N GLY A 79 1.46 1.82 -16.88
CA GLY A 79 1.29 3.25 -16.59
C GLY A 79 0.82 3.54 -15.16
N TRP A 80 0.89 4.82 -14.76
CA TRP A 80 0.58 5.26 -13.40
C TRP A 80 -0.93 5.41 -13.05
N GLU A 81 -1.83 5.24 -14.03
CA GLU A 81 -3.28 5.40 -13.84
C GLU A 81 -3.83 4.56 -12.68
N PHE A 82 -3.49 3.27 -12.63
CA PHE A 82 -4.07 2.36 -11.65
C PHE A 82 -3.61 2.66 -10.22
N SER A 83 -2.32 2.97 -10.03
CA SER A 83 -1.81 3.35 -8.71
C SER A 83 -2.39 4.69 -8.25
N ALA A 84 -2.61 5.65 -9.15
CA ALA A 84 -3.27 6.91 -8.81
C ALA A 84 -4.71 6.73 -8.37
N ILE A 85 -5.48 5.86 -9.04
CA ILE A 85 -6.84 5.51 -8.61
C ILE A 85 -6.82 4.92 -7.20
N TRP A 86 -5.94 3.95 -6.94
CA TRP A 86 -5.84 3.34 -5.61
C TRP A 86 -5.37 4.31 -4.53
N MET A 87 -4.43 5.21 -4.84
CA MET A 87 -4.05 6.28 -3.93
C MET A 87 -5.24 7.16 -3.57
N ALA A 88 -6.07 7.56 -4.54
CA ALA A 88 -7.26 8.37 -4.27
C ALA A 88 -8.30 7.64 -3.40
N VAL A 89 -8.56 6.37 -3.71
CA VAL A 89 -9.49 5.52 -2.93
C VAL A 89 -9.00 5.34 -1.49
N ILE A 90 -7.73 4.99 -1.31
CA ILE A 90 -7.13 4.79 0.01
C ILE A 90 -7.05 6.11 0.78
N PHE A 91 -6.74 7.22 0.11
CA PHE A 91 -6.66 8.54 0.74
C PHE A 91 -7.98 8.99 1.37
N ALA A 92 -9.12 8.58 0.82
CA ALA A 92 -10.43 8.83 1.44
C ALA A 92 -10.47 8.31 2.90
N PHE A 93 -9.90 7.13 3.17
CA PHE A 93 -9.83 6.57 4.52
C PHE A 93 -8.88 7.33 5.45
N ALA A 94 -7.85 8.01 4.92
CA ALA A 94 -7.00 8.89 5.72
C ALA A 94 -7.79 10.11 6.26
N LEU A 95 -8.78 10.57 5.50
CA LEU A 95 -9.66 11.68 5.87
C LEU A 95 -10.82 11.22 6.75
N THR A 96 -11.54 10.18 6.33
CA THR A 96 -12.77 9.72 6.98
C THR A 96 -12.50 8.84 8.20
N GLY A 97 -11.41 8.07 8.21
CA GLY A 97 -11.15 7.05 9.22
C GLY A 97 -11.93 5.76 9.00
N GLY A 98 -11.99 4.93 10.03
CA GLY A 98 -12.70 3.65 10.05
C GLY A 98 -14.22 3.81 10.23
N SER A 99 -14.98 2.79 9.81
CA SER A 99 -16.45 2.78 9.97
C SER A 99 -16.88 2.43 11.40
N LYS A 100 -18.19 2.50 11.71
CA LYS A 100 -18.73 2.14 13.04
C LYS A 100 -18.52 0.67 13.45
N ILE A 101 -18.25 -0.21 12.47
CA ILE A 101 -18.02 -1.65 12.69
C ILE A 101 -16.53 -2.01 12.66
N SER A 102 -15.63 -1.02 12.59
CA SER A 102 -14.19 -1.23 12.54
C SER A 102 -13.61 -1.70 13.89
N VAL A 103 -12.46 -2.38 13.83
CA VAL A 103 -11.65 -2.69 15.01
C VAL A 103 -11.24 -1.40 15.75
N ASP A 104 -10.98 -0.33 15.00
CA ASP A 104 -10.71 1.01 15.49
C ASP A 104 -11.75 1.53 16.48
N THR A 105 -13.05 1.32 16.20
CA THR A 105 -14.14 1.71 17.10
C THR A 105 -14.08 0.97 18.44
N LEU A 106 -13.68 -0.31 18.41
CA LEU A 106 -13.49 -1.11 19.63
C LEU A 106 -12.27 -0.61 20.42
N MET A 107 -11.19 -0.30 19.72
CA MET A 107 -9.92 0.11 20.32
C MET A 107 -9.99 1.50 20.95
N GLN A 108 -10.74 2.46 20.40
CA GLN A 108 -10.86 3.82 20.93
C GLN A 108 -11.21 3.89 22.44
N LYS A 109 -11.92 2.89 22.97
CA LYS A 109 -12.29 2.80 24.39
C LYS A 109 -11.13 2.40 25.30
N ILE A 110 -10.08 1.80 24.74
CA ILE A 110 -8.95 1.19 25.45
C ILE A 110 -7.70 2.07 25.31
N VAL A 111 -7.46 2.65 24.12
CA VAL A 111 -6.23 3.39 23.85
C VAL A 111 -6.22 4.82 24.43
N PRO A 112 -5.06 5.30 24.94
CA PRO A 112 -4.91 6.67 25.41
C PRO A 112 -5.27 7.73 24.38
N LYS A 113 -5.81 8.87 24.83
CA LYS A 113 -6.24 9.98 23.97
C LYS A 113 -5.17 10.45 22.96
N GLY A 114 -3.89 10.38 23.34
CA GLY A 114 -2.78 10.81 22.50
C GLY A 114 -2.62 10.00 21.21
N ILE A 115 -3.10 8.75 21.16
CA ILE A 115 -2.99 7.89 19.98
C ILE A 115 -4.34 7.53 19.37
N GLN A 116 -5.45 8.06 19.91
CA GLN A 116 -6.79 7.81 19.37
C GLN A 116 -6.95 8.24 17.92
N TRP A 117 -6.19 9.23 17.44
CA TRP A 117 -6.23 9.63 16.03
C TRP A 117 -5.94 8.46 15.09
N ALA A 118 -5.00 7.59 15.45
CA ALA A 118 -4.66 6.42 14.64
C ALA A 118 -5.84 5.44 14.47
N PHE A 119 -6.72 5.39 15.47
CA PHE A 119 -7.86 4.48 15.58
C PHE A 119 -9.20 5.19 15.31
N ARG A 120 -9.20 6.32 14.62
CA ARG A 120 -10.42 7.05 14.22
C ARG A 120 -10.69 6.85 12.76
#